data_AF-A0AAE3ZCW3-F1
#
_entry.id   AF-A0AAE3ZCW3-F1
#
_cell.length_a   1.000
_cell.length_b   1.000
_cell.length_c   1.000
_cell.angle_alpha   90.00
_cell.angle_beta   90.00
_cell.angle_gamma   90.00
#
_symmetry.space_group_name_H-M   'P 1'
#
loop_
_entity.id
_entity.type
_entity.pdbx_description
1 polymer ?
#
loop_
_entity_poly.entity_id
_entity_poly.type
_entity_poly.pdbx_seq_one_letter_code
_entity_poly.pdbx_strand_id
1 'polypeptide(L)'
;MTYWLRMWSCVSRCCPTAEAEQRDRGGGYWIAETDPTAAAQAVTIQRTMESVPWAVLATDGAFNTMQHLGLNNWPNIAACDHEDLDALLRQCETWEAEHDPNGQALPRSKRHDDKAIAVVRW
;
A
#
# COMPACT_ATOMS: atom_id res chain seq x y z
N MET A 1 14.12 -22.13 8.05
CA MET A 1 14.63 -21.00 7.26
C MET A 1 13.90 -19.75 7.72
N THR A 2 14.63 -18.75 8.22
CA THR A 2 14.04 -17.49 8.70
C THR A 2 14.06 -16.48 7.56
N TYR A 3 12.90 -16.06 7.09
CA TYR A 3 12.78 -15.07 6.02
C TYR A 3 12.58 -13.68 6.60
N TRP A 4 13.19 -12.69 5.96
CA TRP A 4 13.10 -11.29 6.36
C TRP A 4 12.00 -10.60 5.57
N LEU A 5 10.90 -10.22 6.24
CA LEU A 5 9.96 -9.27 5.67
C LEU A 5 10.35 -7.87 6.17
N ARG A 6 10.99 -7.07 5.32
CA ARG A 6 11.18 -5.64 5.56
C ARG A 6 9.92 -4.93 5.06
N MET A 7 9.10 -4.48 6.00
CA MET A 7 7.86 -3.78 5.69
C MET A 7 8.09 -2.28 5.87
N TRP A 8 7.89 -1.51 4.81
CA TRP A 8 7.83 -0.06 4.87
C TRP A 8 6.39 0.29 5.20
N SER A 9 6.14 0.79 6.41
CA SER A 9 4.85 1.37 6.74
C SER A 9 4.86 2.82 6.30
N CYS A 10 4.35 3.10 5.11
CA CYS A 10 3.96 4.44 4.71
C CYS A 10 2.48 4.61 5.07
N VAL A 11 2.19 5.18 6.24
CA VAL A 11 0.83 5.61 6.59
C VAL A 11 0.66 7.03 6.06
N SER A 12 0.38 7.17 4.78
CA SER A 12 0.07 8.46 4.16
C SER A 12 -1.37 8.86 4.49
N ARG A 13 -1.56 9.99 5.18
CA ARG A 13 -2.89 10.62 5.36
C ARG A 13 -3.10 11.65 4.24
N CYS A 14 -4.19 11.47 3.50
CA CYS A 14 -4.66 12.15 2.27
C CYS A 14 -4.77 13.70 2.23
N CYS A 15 -3.92 14.47 2.91
CA CYS A 15 -3.95 15.93 2.79
C CYS A 15 -2.57 16.46 2.38
N PRO A 16 -2.40 17.06 1.19
CA PRO A 16 -1.09 17.51 0.68
C PRO A 16 -0.35 18.48 1.62
N THR A 17 -1.09 19.31 2.37
CA THR A 17 -0.52 20.20 3.38
C THR A 17 -0.12 19.46 4.66
N ALA A 18 -0.84 18.41 5.06
CA ALA A 18 -0.50 17.60 6.24
C ALA A 18 0.63 16.59 5.96
N GLU A 19 0.82 16.18 4.69
CA GLU A 19 1.90 15.32 4.22
C GLU A 19 3.27 16.01 4.32
N ALA A 20 3.36 17.25 3.81
CA ALA A 20 4.57 18.05 3.90
C ALA A 20 4.99 18.35 5.36
N GLU A 21 4.02 18.47 6.27
CA GLU A 21 4.26 18.74 7.69
C GLU A 21 4.71 17.52 8.50
N GLN A 22 4.50 16.30 8.01
CA GLN A 22 4.87 15.06 8.73
C GLN A 22 6.07 14.33 8.12
N ARG A 23 6.52 14.74 6.94
CA ARG A 23 7.71 14.20 6.29
C ARG A 23 8.96 14.48 7.14
N ASP A 24 9.78 13.44 7.34
CA ASP A 24 11.09 13.50 8.03
C ASP A 24 11.01 14.05 9.47
N ARG A 25 9.89 13.83 10.16
CA ARG A 25 9.70 14.17 11.59
C ARG A 25 9.42 12.93 12.44
N GLY A 26 9.86 12.96 13.69
CA GLY A 26 9.51 11.93 14.67
C GLY A 26 7.99 11.82 14.86
N GLY A 27 7.42 10.66 14.54
CA GLY A 27 5.97 10.40 14.57
C GLY A 27 5.25 10.55 13.22
N GLY A 28 5.94 10.92 12.15
CA GLY A 28 5.42 10.98 10.79
C GLY A 28 5.91 9.82 9.91
N TYR A 29 6.08 10.09 8.60
CA TYR A 29 6.58 9.12 7.62
C TYR A 29 7.89 9.60 6.99
N TRP A 30 8.71 8.65 6.54
CA TRP A 30 10.08 8.90 6.07
C TRP A 30 10.22 8.55 4.59
N ILE A 31 10.82 9.44 3.80
CA ILE A 31 11.06 9.19 2.37
C ILE A 31 12.56 8.99 2.12
N ALA A 32 12.95 7.75 1.82
CA ALA A 32 14.35 7.41 1.60
C ALA A 32 14.97 7.94 0.31
N GLU A 33 14.15 8.44 -0.63
CA GLU A 33 14.64 9.08 -1.85
C GLU A 33 15.52 10.30 -1.54
N THR A 34 15.18 11.07 -0.49
CA THR A 34 15.87 12.31 -0.16
C THR A 34 16.92 12.11 0.94
N ASP A 35 16.70 11.18 1.86
CA ASP A 35 17.63 10.85 2.94
C ASP A 35 17.76 9.33 3.10
N PRO A 36 18.91 8.72 2.76
CA PRO A 36 19.14 7.29 2.94
C PRO A 36 18.98 6.82 4.40
N THR A 37 19.12 7.71 5.39
CA THR A 37 18.96 7.37 6.82
C THR A 37 17.51 7.06 7.20
N ALA A 38 16.53 7.45 6.38
CA ALA A 38 15.13 7.03 6.50
C ALA A 38 14.98 5.50 6.54
N ALA A 39 15.87 4.76 5.88
CA ALA A 39 15.86 3.30 5.91
C ALA A 39 16.04 2.72 7.33
N ALA A 40 16.67 3.46 8.24
CA ALA A 40 16.84 3.06 9.64
C ALA A 40 15.52 3.07 10.44
N GLN A 41 14.49 3.73 9.93
CA GLN A 41 13.17 3.86 10.57
C GLN A 41 12.20 2.74 10.16
N ALA A 42 12.66 1.79 9.32
CA ALA A 42 11.83 0.68 8.87
C ALA A 42 11.48 -0.27 10.02
N VAL A 43 10.20 -0.61 10.14
CA VAL A 43 9.72 -1.61 11.09
C VAL A 43 10.06 -3.00 10.55
N THR A 44 10.78 -3.78 11.36
CA THR A 44 11.15 -5.16 11.01
C THR A 44 10.45 -6.14 11.94
N ILE A 45 9.77 -7.13 11.35
CA ILE A 45 9.10 -8.20 12.09
C ILE A 45 9.55 -9.54 11.51
N GLN A 46 9.91 -10.47 12.38
CA GLN A 46 10.28 -11.84 12.00
C GLN A 46 9.22 -12.83 12.48
N ARG A 47 8.85 -13.77 11.61
CA ARG A 47 7.90 -14.85 11.89
C ARG A 47 8.42 -16.14 11.26
N THR A 48 8.02 -17.29 11.80
CA THR A 48 8.35 -18.58 11.19
C THR A 48 7.38 -18.85 10.03
N MET A 49 7.81 -19.59 9.02
CA MET A 49 6.94 -19.89 7.87
C MET A 49 5.68 -20.64 8.29
N GLU A 50 5.77 -21.52 9.29
CA GLU A 50 4.60 -22.27 9.77
C GLU A 50 3.52 -21.35 10.38
N SER A 51 3.90 -20.14 10.80
CA SER A 51 2.99 -19.15 11.37
C SER A 51 2.41 -18.16 10.36
N VAL A 52 2.87 -18.17 9.10
CA VAL A 52 2.46 -17.23 8.06
C VAL A 52 2.28 -18.01 6.74
N PRO A 53 1.05 -18.48 6.43
CA PRO A 53 0.80 -19.29 5.23
C PRO A 53 0.77 -18.47 3.92
N TRP A 54 0.63 -17.15 4.02
CA TRP A 54 0.64 -16.23 2.87
C TRP A 54 0.98 -14.80 3.30
N ALA A 55 1.43 -13.99 2.35
CA ALA A 55 1.65 -12.56 2.52
C ALA A 55 1.15 -11.80 1.29
N VAL A 56 0.54 -10.64 1.53
CA VAL A 56 0.12 -9.69 0.49
C VAL A 56 0.86 -8.38 0.72
N LEU A 57 1.46 -7.84 -0.34
CA LEU A 57 2.07 -6.52 -0.35
C LEU A 57 1.33 -5.65 -1.37
N ALA A 58 0.93 -4.45 -0.97
CA ALA A 58 0.28 -3.47 -1.85
C ALA A 58 0.95 -2.10 -1.68
N THR A 59 1.14 -1.36 -2.77
CA THR A 59 1.55 0.05 -2.68
C THR A 59 0.43 0.88 -2.07
N ASP A 60 0.75 2.04 -1.52
CA ASP A 60 -0.24 3.02 -1.04
C ASP A 60 -1.22 3.43 -2.15
N GLY A 61 -0.72 3.61 -3.38
CA GLY A 61 -1.55 3.87 -4.56
C GLY A 61 -2.62 2.79 -4.83
N ALA A 62 -2.38 1.53 -4.46
CA ALA A 62 -3.38 0.47 -4.52
C ALA A 62 -4.24 0.42 -3.24
N PHE A 63 -3.59 0.37 -2.07
CA PHE A 63 -4.20 0.12 -0.78
C PHE A 63 -5.29 1.14 -0.43
N ASN A 64 -5.06 2.43 -0.68
CA ASN A 64 -6.00 3.49 -0.31
C ASN A 64 -7.35 3.33 -1.02
N THR A 65 -7.33 3.11 -2.35
CA THR A 65 -8.54 2.89 -3.15
C THR A 65 -9.18 1.55 -2.81
N MET A 66 -8.40 0.47 -2.63
CA MET A 66 -8.92 -0.82 -2.19
C MET A 66 -9.66 -0.73 -0.85
N GLN A 67 -9.08 -0.02 0.12
CA GLN A 67 -9.68 0.17 1.44
C GLN A 67 -10.98 0.98 1.34
N HIS A 68 -10.98 2.06 0.54
CA HIS A 68 -12.17 2.90 0.33
C HIS A 68 -13.33 2.11 -0.29
N LEU A 69 -13.03 1.22 -1.24
CA LEU A 69 -14.01 0.40 -1.94
C LEU A 69 -14.38 -0.90 -1.23
N GLY A 70 -13.76 -1.21 -0.08
CA GLY A 70 -13.96 -2.47 0.64
C GLY A 70 -13.38 -3.69 -0.08
N LEU A 71 -12.41 -3.49 -0.99
CA LEU A 71 -11.71 -4.52 -1.75
C LEU A 71 -10.49 -5.06 -0.99
N ASN A 72 -10.56 -5.13 0.35
CA ASN A 72 -9.46 -5.45 1.24
C ASN A 72 -9.66 -6.77 2.01
N ASN A 73 -10.38 -7.73 1.42
CA ASN A 73 -10.49 -9.08 1.96
C ASN A 73 -9.19 -9.84 1.72
N TRP A 74 -8.21 -9.66 2.63
CA TRP A 74 -6.87 -10.21 2.48
C TRP A 74 -6.80 -11.73 2.30
N PRO A 75 -7.57 -12.56 3.03
CA PRO A 75 -7.61 -13.99 2.77
C PRO A 75 -8.02 -14.36 1.34
N ASN A 76 -9.00 -13.64 0.77
CA ASN A 76 -9.44 -13.89 -0.61
C ASN A 76 -8.37 -13.40 -1.61
N ILE A 77 -7.82 -12.21 -1.39
CA ILE A 77 -6.74 -11.65 -2.22
C ILE A 77 -5.52 -12.56 -2.20
N ALA A 78 -5.20 -13.14 -1.04
CA ALA A 78 -4.12 -14.09 -0.91
C ALA A 78 -4.35 -15.38 -1.71
N ALA A 79 -5.59 -15.67 -2.16
CA ALA A 79 -5.92 -16.81 -3.00
C ALA A 79 -6.00 -16.47 -4.52
N CYS A 80 -6.00 -15.19 -4.90
CA CYS A 80 -6.06 -14.69 -6.28
C CYS A 80 -4.82 -15.02 -7.13
N ASP A 81 -5.03 -15.37 -8.40
CA ASP A 81 -3.97 -15.49 -9.40
C ASP A 81 -3.57 -14.12 -9.99
N HIS A 82 -2.73 -14.12 -11.03
CA HIS A 82 -2.26 -12.87 -11.63
C HIS A 82 -3.40 -12.09 -12.29
N GLU A 83 -4.30 -12.78 -12.98
CA GLU A 83 -5.45 -12.20 -13.67
C GLU A 83 -6.45 -11.58 -12.68
N ASP A 84 -6.72 -12.26 -11.58
CA ASP A 84 -7.56 -11.75 -10.49
C ASP A 84 -6.97 -10.47 -9.89
N LEU A 85 -5.66 -10.45 -9.65
CA LEU A 85 -4.96 -9.29 -9.09
C LEU A 85 -4.94 -8.12 -10.07
N ASP A 86 -4.73 -8.37 -11.37
CA ASP A 86 -4.80 -7.34 -12.41
C ASP A 86 -6.22 -6.77 -12.51
N ALA A 87 -7.25 -7.63 -12.44
CA ALA A 87 -8.65 -7.19 -12.42
C ALA A 87 -8.97 -6.31 -11.20
N LEU A 88 -8.43 -6.66 -10.02
CA LEU A 88 -8.59 -5.86 -8.82
C LEU A 88 -7.95 -4.47 -8.95
N LEU A 89 -6.73 -4.38 -9.52
CA LEU A 89 -6.08 -3.09 -9.76
C LEU A 89 -6.83 -2.26 -10.80
N ARG A 90 -7.29 -2.89 -11.89
CA ARG A 90 -8.13 -2.23 -12.90
C ARG A 90 -9.43 -1.70 -12.30
N GLN A 91 -10.07 -2.42 -11.39
CA GLN A 91 -11.27 -1.93 -10.72
C GLN A 91 -11.01 -0.64 -9.94
N CYS A 92 -9.85 -0.56 -9.25
CA CYS A 92 -9.43 0.66 -8.57
C CYS A 92 -9.21 1.81 -9.56
N GLU A 93 -8.49 1.55 -10.65
CA GLU A 93 -8.20 2.57 -11.67
C GLU A 93 -9.47 3.06 -12.39
N THR A 94 -10.38 2.15 -12.75
CA THR A 94 -11.69 2.50 -13.33
C THR A 94 -12.52 3.34 -12.38
N TRP A 95 -12.56 3.00 -11.09
CA TRP A 95 -13.29 3.82 -10.11
C TRP A 95 -12.69 5.23 -9.99
N GLU A 96 -11.38 5.34 -9.89
CA GLU A 96 -10.68 6.63 -9.87
C GLU A 96 -10.95 7.44 -11.15
N ALA A 97 -11.07 6.77 -12.29
CA ALA A 97 -11.32 7.42 -13.56
C ALA A 97 -12.77 7.88 -13.69
N GLU A 98 -13.73 7.03 -13.39
CA GLU A 98 -15.13 7.24 -13.77
C GLU A 98 -15.98 7.80 -12.64
N HIS A 99 -15.68 7.43 -11.40
CA HIS A 99 -16.52 7.72 -10.24
C HIS A 99 -15.95 8.85 -9.38
N ASP A 100 -14.62 8.97 -9.32
CA ASP A 100 -13.95 10.02 -8.54
C ASP A 100 -12.80 10.71 -9.27
N PRO A 101 -12.97 11.22 -10.51
CA PRO A 101 -11.88 11.79 -11.31
C PRO A 101 -11.19 13.00 -10.67
N ASN A 102 -11.89 13.68 -9.76
CA ASN A 102 -11.40 14.89 -9.10
C ASN A 102 -10.95 14.65 -7.64
N GLY A 103 -10.98 13.41 -7.15
CA GLY A 103 -10.59 13.13 -5.77
C GLY A 103 -11.50 13.78 -4.73
N GLN A 104 -12.81 13.85 -4.98
CA GLN A 104 -13.78 14.39 -4.03
C GLN A 104 -14.23 13.34 -3.01
N ALA A 105 -14.45 12.09 -3.47
CA ALA A 105 -14.83 10.98 -2.59
C ALA A 105 -13.63 10.41 -1.82
N LEU A 106 -12.48 10.31 -2.50
CA LEU A 106 -11.18 9.94 -1.92
C LEU A 106 -10.15 11.04 -2.23
N PRO A 107 -9.97 12.03 -1.33
CA PRO A 107 -9.01 13.12 -1.50
C PRO A 107 -7.60 12.65 -1.84
N ARG A 108 -7.05 13.17 -2.94
CA ARG A 108 -5.71 12.81 -3.43
C ARG A 108 -5.12 13.89 -4.33
N SER A 109 -3.80 13.99 -4.36
CA SER A 109 -3.05 14.98 -5.16
C SER A 109 -2.96 14.62 -6.65
N LYS A 110 -3.12 13.34 -6.98
CA LYS A 110 -3.13 12.82 -8.35
C LYS A 110 -4.41 12.01 -8.58
N ARG A 111 -4.99 12.08 -9.78
CA ARG A 111 -6.15 11.26 -10.15
C ARG A 111 -5.83 9.76 -10.06
N HIS A 112 -4.67 9.37 -10.59
CA HIS A 112 -4.12 8.03 -10.55
C HIS A 112 -2.72 8.08 -9.95
N ASP A 113 -2.44 7.15 -9.04
CA ASP A 113 -1.08 6.86 -8.58
C ASP A 113 -0.68 5.46 -9.05
N ASP A 114 0.63 5.18 -9.05
CA ASP A 114 1.16 3.89 -9.47
C ASP A 114 0.73 2.78 -8.48
N LYS A 115 0.22 1.67 -9.04
CA LYS A 115 -0.37 0.59 -8.25
C LYS A 115 0.38 -0.71 -8.48
N ALA A 116 0.77 -1.36 -7.41
CA ALA A 116 1.26 -2.73 -7.46
C ALA A 116 0.70 -3.54 -6.29
N ILE A 117 0.39 -4.80 -6.57
CA ILE A 117 0.04 -5.80 -5.57
C ILE A 117 0.82 -7.08 -5.86
N ALA A 118 1.31 -7.73 -4.80
CA ALA A 118 2.02 -8.99 -4.89
C ALA A 118 1.52 -9.94 -3.81
N VAL A 119 1.34 -11.20 -4.19
CA VAL A 119 0.92 -12.28 -3.30
C VAL A 119 2.01 -13.34 -3.26
N VAL A 120 2.39 -13.75 -2.05
CA VAL A 120 3.27 -14.89 -1.80
C VAL A 120 2.52 -15.89 -0.93
N ARG A 121 2.66 -17.17 -1.25
CA ARG A 121 2.15 -18.31 -0.50
C ARG A 121 3.28 -19.30 -0.30
N TRP A 122 3.21 -20.06 0.80
CA TRP A 122 4.22 -21.06 1.15
C TRP A 122 3.64 -22.46 1.24
#